data_AF-A0AAU8EYN2-F1
#
_entry.id   AF-A0AAU8EYN2-F1
#
_cell.length_a   1.000
_cell.length_b   1.000
_cell.length_c   1.000
_cell.angle_alpha   90.00
_cell.angle_beta   90.00
_cell.angle_gamma   90.00
#
_symmetry.space_group_name_H-M   'P 1'
#
loop_
_entity.id
_entity.type
_entity.pdbx_description
1 polymer ?
#
loop_
_entity_poly.entity_id
_entity_poly.type
_entity_poly.pdbx_seq_one_letter_code
_entity_poly.pdbx_strand_id
1 'polypeptide(L)'
;MKTPLALIAVALLCAACAPPARTMPAPAESAGSSPAASAPVSLSANSGPQAPGGTAPATTSIGWDQASRDRAMEVAEQAMADFARPAVDQKQWANDLARWLTPQATADYSAVDPANVPANRVGPATLSVDEANGYGVLAAVPTNAGTYTLQLLRTDKEAPWKVNRLTPPSS
;
A
#
# COMPACT_ATOMS: atom_id res chain seq x y z
N MET A 1 41.17 -17.17 -15.92
CA MET A 1 42.10 -16.54 -16.88
C MET A 1 41.39 -16.40 -18.21
N LYS A 2 41.54 -15.22 -18.85
CA LYS A 2 41.08 -14.78 -20.19
C LYS A 2 39.67 -14.16 -20.29
N THR A 3 39.65 -12.86 -19.97
CA THR A 3 38.85 -11.84 -20.67
C THR A 3 39.32 -11.70 -22.13
N PRO A 4 38.48 -11.14 -23.01
CA PRO A 4 38.90 -9.86 -23.56
C PRO A 4 37.82 -8.77 -23.52
N LEU A 5 38.33 -7.57 -23.25
CA LEU A 5 37.75 -6.24 -23.40
C LEU A 5 37.27 -5.98 -24.85
N ALA A 6 36.16 -5.27 -25.02
CA ALA A 6 35.90 -4.43 -26.18
C ALA A 6 35.14 -3.17 -25.77
N LEU A 7 35.88 -2.07 -25.66
CA LEU A 7 35.40 -0.69 -25.57
C LEU A 7 34.94 -0.23 -26.96
N ILE A 8 33.72 0.29 -27.07
CA ILE A 8 33.33 1.16 -28.19
C ILE A 8 32.68 2.40 -27.59
N ALA A 9 33.41 3.51 -27.65
CA ALA A 9 32.89 4.86 -27.45
C ALA A 9 32.35 5.37 -28.78
N VAL A 10 31.10 5.85 -28.79
CA VAL A 10 30.54 6.66 -29.87
C VAL A 10 29.98 7.92 -29.24
N ALA A 11 30.68 9.03 -29.44
CA ALA A 11 30.14 10.36 -29.27
C ALA A 11 29.46 10.76 -30.59
N LEU A 12 28.16 11.07 -30.55
CA LEU A 12 27.46 11.74 -31.64
C LEU A 12 26.72 12.96 -31.07
N LEU A 13 27.23 14.15 -31.37
CA LEU A 13 26.47 15.40 -31.34
C LEU A 13 25.50 15.40 -32.53
N CYS A 14 24.26 15.85 -32.33
CA CYS A 14 23.68 16.99 -33.06
C CYS A 14 22.17 17.18 -32.83
N ALA A 15 21.82 18.47 -32.74
CA ALA A 15 20.61 19.13 -33.25
C ALA A 15 19.27 18.91 -32.53
N ALA A 16 18.91 19.94 -31.75
CA ALA A 16 17.53 20.27 -31.41
C ALA A 16 16.68 20.52 -32.68
N CYS A 17 15.50 19.93 -32.74
CA CYS A 17 14.48 20.30 -33.73
C CYS A 17 13.11 20.32 -33.03
N ALA A 18 12.60 21.53 -32.82
CA ALA A 18 11.24 21.78 -32.37
C ALA A 18 10.28 21.73 -33.59
N PRO A 19 9.07 21.16 -33.45
CA PRO A 19 8.09 21.21 -34.53
C PRO A 19 7.35 22.57 -34.57
N PRO A 20 7.04 23.10 -35.78
CA PRO A 20 6.21 24.29 -35.95
C PRO A 20 4.71 24.00 -35.74
N ALA A 21 4.04 25.00 -35.19
CA ALA A 21 2.60 25.06 -34.96
C ALA A 21 1.79 24.82 -36.24
N ARG A 22 0.81 23.91 -36.16
CA ARG A 22 -0.25 23.81 -37.16
C ARG A 22 -1.49 24.55 -36.67
N THR A 23 -1.77 25.65 -37.35
CA THR A 23 -3.03 26.38 -37.30
C THR A 23 -4.17 25.46 -37.76
N MET A 24 -5.16 25.26 -36.91
CA MET A 24 -6.45 24.66 -37.28
C MET A 24 -7.55 25.72 -37.07
N PRO A 25 -8.63 25.74 -37.87
CA PRO A 25 -9.60 26.83 -37.87
C PRO A 25 -10.48 26.83 -36.61
N ALA A 26 -10.90 28.03 -36.23
CA ALA A 26 -11.77 28.33 -35.10
C ALA A 26 -13.13 27.62 -35.15
N PRO A 27 -13.60 27.08 -34.02
CA PRO A 27 -15.01 27.02 -33.69
C PRO A 27 -15.44 28.32 -33.01
N ALA A 28 -16.68 28.70 -33.30
CA ALA A 28 -17.33 29.92 -32.89
C ALA A 28 -17.39 30.12 -31.37
N GLU A 29 -17.48 31.40 -31.02
CA GLU A 29 -17.78 31.96 -29.71
C GLU A 29 -18.89 31.20 -28.98
N SER A 30 -18.68 30.96 -27.69
CA SER A 30 -19.77 30.82 -26.74
C SER A 30 -19.37 31.52 -25.45
N ALA A 31 -20.25 32.44 -25.07
CA ALA A 31 -20.14 33.37 -23.98
C ALA A 31 -19.87 32.70 -22.63
N GLY A 32 -19.32 33.50 -21.72
CA GLY A 32 -18.79 33.10 -20.43
C GLY A 32 -19.72 32.24 -19.58
N SER A 33 -19.11 31.30 -18.88
CA SER A 33 -19.70 30.69 -17.69
C SER A 33 -18.98 31.24 -16.47
N SER A 34 -19.66 32.18 -15.81
CA SER A 34 -19.43 32.60 -14.43
C SER A 34 -19.27 31.37 -13.52
N PRO A 35 -18.47 31.41 -12.43
CA PRO A 35 -18.40 30.29 -11.50
C PRO A 35 -19.78 30.04 -10.90
N ALA A 36 -20.41 28.93 -11.29
CA ALA A 36 -21.63 28.47 -10.66
C ALA A 36 -21.27 28.07 -9.23
N ALA A 37 -21.80 28.85 -8.27
CA ALA A 37 -21.76 28.56 -6.86
C ALA A 37 -22.13 27.09 -6.59
N SER A 38 -21.40 26.48 -5.65
CA SER A 38 -21.63 25.13 -5.14
C SER A 38 -23.13 24.84 -5.02
N ALA A 39 -23.62 23.88 -5.81
CA ALA A 39 -24.94 23.34 -5.59
C ALA A 39 -24.96 22.74 -4.16
N PRO A 40 -25.91 23.12 -3.29
CA PRO A 40 -26.05 22.43 -2.02
C PRO A 40 -26.40 20.97 -2.30
N VAL A 41 -25.66 20.06 -1.66
CA VAL A 41 -26.00 18.64 -1.65
C VAL A 41 -27.42 18.51 -1.13
N SER A 42 -28.36 18.17 -2.01
CA SER A 42 -29.73 17.92 -1.60
C SER A 42 -29.77 16.56 -0.91
N LEU A 43 -29.66 16.55 0.42
CA LEU A 43 -30.11 15.42 1.21
C LEU A 43 -31.65 15.37 1.11
N SER A 44 -32.17 14.63 0.14
CA SER A 44 -33.57 14.24 0.12
C SER A 44 -33.82 13.15 1.17
N ALA A 45 -33.69 13.51 2.45
CA ALA A 45 -34.36 12.79 3.52
C ALA A 45 -35.82 13.22 3.51
N ASN A 46 -36.61 12.65 2.60
CA ASN A 46 -38.05 12.82 2.58
C ASN A 46 -38.62 12.18 3.86
N SER A 47 -39.03 13.03 4.80
CA SER A 47 -39.59 12.72 6.13
C SER A 47 -40.92 11.97 6.08
N GLY A 48 -40.94 10.77 5.49
CA GLY A 48 -41.99 9.78 5.73
C GLY A 48 -41.83 9.16 7.13
N PRO A 49 -42.87 8.49 7.66
CA PRO A 49 -42.74 7.77 8.93
C PRO A 49 -41.59 6.77 8.82
N GLN A 50 -40.53 7.00 9.58
CA GLN A 50 -39.43 6.06 9.70
C GLN A 50 -39.99 4.77 10.31
N ALA A 51 -39.66 3.62 9.73
CA ALA A 51 -40.03 2.34 10.31
C ALA A 51 -39.63 2.32 11.81
N PRO A 52 -40.50 1.83 12.72
CA PRO A 52 -40.19 1.74 14.14
C PRO A 52 -38.80 1.13 14.32
N GLY A 53 -37.92 1.87 15.03
CA GLY A 53 -36.48 1.68 15.12
C GLY A 53 -36.01 0.26 14.78
N GLY A 54 -35.69 0.05 13.50
CA GLY A 54 -35.02 -1.16 13.07
C GLY A 54 -33.68 -1.21 13.80
N THR A 55 -33.56 -2.09 14.80
CA THR A 55 -32.25 -2.40 15.36
C THR A 55 -31.46 -2.97 14.19
N ALA A 56 -30.40 -2.29 13.77
CA ALA A 56 -29.50 -2.84 12.78
C ALA A 56 -29.14 -4.26 13.25
N PRO A 57 -29.23 -5.29 12.38
CA PRO A 57 -28.85 -6.64 12.78
C PRO A 57 -27.43 -6.55 13.34
N ALA A 58 -27.16 -7.26 14.45
CA ALA A 58 -25.83 -7.34 15.00
C ALA A 58 -24.90 -7.76 13.86
N THR A 59 -23.99 -6.86 13.44
CA THR A 59 -22.93 -7.24 12.52
C THR A 59 -22.17 -8.33 13.24
N THR A 60 -22.17 -9.54 12.69
CA THR A 60 -21.36 -10.65 13.19
C THR A 60 -19.89 -10.24 13.01
N SER A 61 -19.37 -9.48 13.97
CA SER A 61 -17.97 -9.10 13.99
C SER A 61 -17.15 -10.37 14.18
N ILE A 62 -16.11 -10.51 13.37
CA ILE A 62 -15.19 -11.62 13.49
C ILE A 62 -14.48 -11.45 14.84
N GLY A 63 -14.67 -12.40 15.75
CA GLY A 63 -14.00 -12.35 17.06
C GLY A 63 -12.49 -12.58 16.95
N TRP A 64 -11.77 -12.09 17.97
CA TRP A 64 -10.34 -12.39 18.17
C TRP A 64 -10.16 -13.57 19.12
N ASP A 65 -9.83 -14.74 18.58
CA ASP A 65 -9.33 -15.88 19.36
C ASP A 65 -7.79 -15.91 19.41
N GLN A 66 -7.23 -16.74 20.29
CA GLN A 66 -5.78 -16.82 20.48
C GLN A 66 -5.05 -17.24 19.20
N ALA A 67 -5.60 -18.21 18.46
CA ALA A 67 -5.00 -18.65 17.20
C ALA A 67 -4.94 -17.53 16.17
N SER A 68 -5.98 -16.69 16.09
CA SER A 68 -5.96 -15.49 15.24
C SER A 68 -4.85 -14.51 15.63
N ARG A 69 -4.59 -14.30 16.94
CA ARG A 69 -3.49 -13.45 17.44
C ARG A 69 -2.13 -14.02 17.08
N ASP A 70 -1.93 -15.33 17.32
CA ASP A 70 -0.68 -16.00 17.02
C ASP A 70 -0.35 -15.94 15.52
N ARG A 71 -1.35 -16.16 14.65
CA ARG A 71 -1.17 -16.06 13.20
C ARG A 71 -0.87 -14.65 12.72
N ALA A 72 -1.51 -13.64 13.30
CA ALA A 72 -1.21 -12.24 12.95
C ALA A 72 0.23 -11.86 13.36
N MET A 73 0.68 -12.29 14.54
CA MET A 73 2.08 -12.09 14.98
C MET A 73 3.05 -12.80 14.05
N GLU A 74 2.83 -14.08 13.75
CA GLU A 74 3.67 -14.87 12.84
C GLU A 74 3.80 -14.19 11.47
N VAL A 75 2.70 -13.75 10.87
CA VAL A 75 2.73 -13.04 9.58
C VAL A 75 3.49 -11.72 9.68
N ALA A 76 3.30 -10.95 10.75
CA ALA A 76 4.02 -9.69 10.94
C ALA A 76 5.54 -9.91 11.04
N GLU A 77 5.98 -10.90 11.82
CA GLU A 77 7.38 -11.22 12.03
C GLU A 77 8.04 -11.75 10.75
N GLN A 78 7.39 -12.69 10.06
CA GLN A 78 7.93 -13.27 8.82
C GLN A 78 7.96 -12.24 7.69
N ALA A 79 6.92 -11.42 7.54
CA ALA A 79 6.91 -10.36 6.54
C ALA A 79 8.02 -9.33 6.81
N MET A 80 8.23 -8.94 8.07
CA MET A 80 9.29 -8.02 8.43
C MET A 80 10.68 -8.64 8.24
N ALA A 81 10.84 -9.94 8.52
CA ALA A 81 12.08 -10.67 8.26
C ALA A 81 12.42 -10.74 6.78
N ASP A 82 11.44 -10.96 5.90
CA ASP A 82 11.66 -10.91 4.44
C ASP A 82 11.93 -9.49 3.94
N PHE A 83 11.24 -8.48 4.49
CA PHE A 83 11.47 -7.07 4.16
C PHE A 83 12.89 -6.61 4.54
N ALA A 84 13.39 -6.99 5.72
CA ALA A 84 14.68 -6.58 6.29
C ALA A 84 15.90 -7.35 5.72
N ARG A 85 15.91 -7.61 4.41
CA ARG A 85 16.99 -8.34 3.70
C ARG A 85 17.65 -7.47 2.61
N PRO A 86 18.38 -6.41 2.96
CA PRO A 86 18.89 -5.43 1.99
C PRO A 86 19.96 -5.96 1.03
N ALA A 87 20.55 -7.13 1.31
CA ALA A 87 21.59 -7.75 0.49
C ALA A 87 21.05 -8.73 -0.57
N VAL A 88 19.73 -8.91 -0.65
CA VAL A 88 19.09 -9.85 -1.59
C VAL A 88 18.79 -9.14 -2.91
N ASP A 89 18.85 -9.88 -4.02
CA ASP A 89 18.42 -9.38 -5.32
C ASP A 89 16.97 -8.86 -5.28
N GLN A 90 16.70 -7.75 -5.96
CA GLN A 90 15.40 -7.09 -5.95
C GLN A 90 14.25 -8.02 -6.34
N LYS A 91 14.42 -8.81 -7.40
CA LYS A 91 13.36 -9.70 -7.88
C LYS A 91 13.11 -10.81 -6.87
N GLN A 92 14.16 -11.40 -6.31
CA GLN A 92 14.01 -12.41 -5.27
C GLN A 92 13.32 -11.83 -4.02
N TRP A 93 13.78 -10.66 -3.57
CA TRP A 93 13.22 -9.96 -2.41
C TRP A 93 11.73 -9.65 -2.59
N ALA A 94 11.34 -9.11 -3.75
CA ALA A 94 9.95 -8.77 -4.03
C ALA A 94 9.05 -10.02 -4.07
N ASN A 95 9.51 -11.14 -4.65
CA ASN A 95 8.75 -12.39 -4.67
C ASN A 95 8.60 -13.00 -3.27
N ASP A 96 9.68 -13.01 -2.49
CA ASP A 96 9.66 -13.49 -1.11
C ASP A 96 8.71 -12.66 -0.25
N LEU A 97 8.71 -11.34 -0.41
CA LEU A 97 7.81 -10.45 0.34
C LEU A 97 6.36 -10.59 -0.11
N ALA A 98 6.09 -10.70 -1.41
CA ALA A 98 4.74 -10.69 -1.99
C ALA A 98 3.81 -11.77 -1.41
N ARG A 99 4.34 -12.91 -0.95
CA ARG A 99 3.53 -13.96 -0.32
C ARG A 99 2.79 -13.48 0.94
N TRP A 100 3.30 -12.46 1.61
CA TRP A 100 2.72 -11.88 2.82
C TRP A 100 1.78 -10.72 2.53
N LEU A 101 1.86 -10.14 1.33
CA LEU A 101 1.23 -8.87 1.01
C LEU A 101 -0.19 -9.02 0.46
N THR A 102 -0.99 -7.96 0.59
CA THR A 102 -2.20 -7.78 -0.22
C THR A 102 -1.81 -7.55 -1.70
N PRO A 103 -2.73 -7.72 -2.66
CA PRO A 103 -2.44 -7.44 -4.06
C PRO A 103 -1.99 -5.99 -4.31
N GLN A 104 -2.60 -5.03 -3.62
CA GLN A 104 -2.22 -3.63 -3.70
C GLN A 104 -0.81 -3.41 -3.15
N ALA A 105 -0.53 -3.90 -1.93
CA ALA A 105 0.80 -3.80 -1.35
C ALA A 105 1.86 -4.47 -2.23
N THR A 106 1.55 -5.60 -2.85
CA THR A 106 2.47 -6.27 -3.80
C THR A 106 2.86 -5.34 -4.94
N ALA A 107 1.90 -4.59 -5.51
CA ALA A 107 2.20 -3.60 -6.53
C ALA A 107 3.06 -2.46 -5.97
N ASP A 108 2.72 -1.95 -4.78
CA ASP A 108 3.43 -0.84 -4.12
C ASP A 108 4.90 -1.17 -3.80
N TYR A 109 5.19 -2.41 -3.38
CA TYR A 109 6.55 -2.85 -3.02
C TYR A 109 7.33 -3.45 -4.20
N SER A 110 6.70 -3.75 -5.34
CA SER A 110 7.36 -4.45 -6.47
C SER A 110 8.57 -3.73 -7.07
N ALA A 111 8.60 -2.40 -6.99
CA ALA A 111 9.66 -1.55 -7.53
C ALA A 111 10.67 -1.07 -6.47
N VAL A 112 10.50 -1.48 -5.20
CA VAL A 112 11.43 -1.11 -4.13
C VAL A 112 12.77 -1.79 -4.36
N ASP A 113 13.85 -1.03 -4.25
CA ASP A 113 15.21 -1.56 -4.19
C ASP A 113 15.53 -1.95 -2.74
N PRO A 114 15.76 -3.23 -2.43
CA PRO A 114 16.03 -3.70 -1.08
C PRO A 114 17.28 -3.07 -0.46
N ALA A 115 18.26 -2.62 -1.25
CA ALA A 115 19.45 -1.96 -0.72
C ALA A 115 19.14 -0.65 0.03
N ASN A 116 17.97 -0.04 -0.24
CA ASN A 116 17.49 1.16 0.45
C ASN A 116 16.70 0.86 1.73
N VAL A 117 16.47 -0.41 2.07
CA VAL A 117 15.79 -0.79 3.31
C VAL A 117 16.78 -0.65 4.49
N PRO A 118 16.53 0.25 5.45
CA PRO A 118 17.48 0.49 6.55
C PRO A 118 17.50 -0.63 7.61
N ALA A 119 16.44 -1.44 7.67
CA ALA A 119 16.33 -2.56 8.59
C ALA A 119 17.08 -3.79 8.06
N ASN A 120 17.84 -4.45 8.93
CA ASN A 120 18.51 -5.74 8.67
C ASN A 120 18.47 -6.72 9.85
N ARG A 121 17.90 -6.32 10.99
CA ARG A 121 17.58 -7.17 12.14
C ARG A 121 16.18 -6.87 12.64
N VAL A 122 15.47 -7.93 12.99
CA VAL A 122 14.06 -7.90 13.39
C VAL A 122 13.92 -8.50 14.79
N GLY A 123 13.16 -7.82 15.65
CA GLY A 123 12.77 -8.28 16.98
C GLY A 123 11.34 -8.85 17.01
N PRO A 124 10.87 -9.31 18.18
CA PRO A 124 9.53 -9.90 18.32
C PRO A 124 8.43 -8.84 18.11
N ALA A 125 7.32 -9.24 17.48
CA ALA A 125 6.20 -8.36 17.21
C ALA A 125 5.27 -8.19 18.43
N THR A 126 4.62 -7.03 18.52
CA THR A 126 3.52 -6.77 19.46
C THR A 126 2.28 -6.31 18.71
N LEU A 127 1.11 -6.87 19.02
CA LEU A 127 -0.16 -6.48 18.39
C LEU A 127 -0.89 -5.38 19.18
N SER A 128 -1.45 -4.43 18.43
CA SER A 128 -2.46 -3.47 18.90
C SER A 128 -3.82 -3.88 18.37
N VAL A 129 -4.54 -4.70 19.15
CA VAL A 129 -5.82 -5.29 18.78
C VAL A 129 -6.97 -4.34 19.14
N ASP A 130 -7.84 -4.08 18.17
CA ASP A 130 -9.17 -3.52 18.40
C ASP A 130 -10.18 -4.68 18.48
N GLU A 131 -10.68 -4.97 19.68
CA GLU A 131 -11.57 -6.11 19.93
C GLU A 131 -12.91 -6.00 19.17
N ALA A 132 -13.29 -4.78 18.76
CA ALA A 132 -14.47 -4.54 17.93
C ALA A 132 -14.24 -4.85 16.44
N ASN A 133 -12.97 -4.90 15.99
CA ASN A 133 -12.59 -5.08 14.59
C ASN A 133 -11.75 -6.35 14.39
N GLY A 134 -12.41 -7.42 13.96
CA GLY A 134 -11.75 -8.66 13.59
C GLY A 134 -11.03 -8.66 12.25
N TYR A 135 -11.20 -7.63 11.41
CA TYR A 135 -10.70 -7.63 10.02
C TYR A 135 -9.30 -7.03 9.89
N GLY A 136 -8.83 -6.31 10.90
CA GLY A 136 -7.54 -5.62 10.84
C GLY A 136 -6.85 -5.57 12.19
N VAL A 137 -5.51 -5.52 12.16
CA VAL A 137 -4.66 -5.28 13.34
C VAL A 137 -3.43 -4.50 12.93
N LEU A 138 -2.90 -3.70 13.87
CA LEU A 138 -1.57 -3.13 13.74
C LEU A 138 -0.57 -3.96 14.53
N ALA A 139 0.56 -4.31 13.92
CA ALA A 139 1.68 -4.95 14.58
C ALA A 139 2.86 -3.98 14.63
N ALA A 140 3.41 -3.77 15.83
CA ALA A 140 4.66 -3.06 16.03
C ALA A 140 5.81 -4.08 16.01
N VAL A 141 6.77 -3.91 15.11
CA VAL A 141 7.91 -4.82 14.96
C VAL A 141 9.20 -4.02 15.15
N PRO A 142 9.94 -4.23 16.25
CA PRO A 142 11.23 -3.59 16.49
C PRO A 142 12.26 -4.01 15.44
N THR A 143 13.08 -3.07 14.98
CA THR A 143 14.23 -3.34 14.11
C THR A 143 15.45 -2.55 14.57
N ASN A 144 16.61 -2.84 14.00
CA ASN A 144 17.81 -2.01 14.20
C ASN A 144 17.70 -0.59 13.60
N ALA A 145 16.66 -0.30 12.81
CA ALA A 145 16.38 1.02 12.24
C ALA A 145 15.21 1.74 12.96
N GLY A 146 14.72 1.19 14.07
CA GLY A 146 13.53 1.65 14.78
C GLY A 146 12.33 0.70 14.60
N THR A 147 11.20 1.05 15.20
CA THR A 147 10.00 0.19 15.17
C THR A 147 9.18 0.46 13.92
N TYR A 148 8.96 -0.58 13.11
CA TYR A 148 8.04 -0.53 11.99
C TYR A 148 6.62 -0.86 12.46
N THR A 149 5.64 -0.19 11.87
CA THR A 149 4.22 -0.54 12.07
C THR A 149 3.68 -1.22 10.83
N LEU A 150 3.27 -2.48 10.98
CA LEU A 150 2.64 -3.27 9.93
C LEU A 150 1.12 -3.21 10.11
N GLN A 151 0.39 -2.88 9.05
CA GLN A 151 -1.05 -3.01 8.99
C GLN A 151 -1.40 -4.36 8.36
N LEU A 152 -2.04 -5.25 9.12
CA LEU A 152 -2.49 -6.55 8.65
C LEU A 152 -4.01 -6.55 8.44
N LEU A 153 -4.47 -7.22 7.39
CA LEU A 153 -5.87 -7.37 7.02
C LEU A 153 -6.21 -8.83 6.74
N ARG A 154 -7.46 -9.21 6.96
CA ARG A 154 -8.06 -10.46 6.49
C ARG A 154 -9.50 -10.21 6.04
N THR A 155 -10.03 -11.07 5.18
CA THR A 155 -11.41 -10.92 4.65
C THR A 155 -12.45 -11.65 5.49
N ASP A 156 -12.06 -12.71 6.20
CA ASP A 156 -12.93 -13.62 6.93
C ASP A 156 -12.18 -14.25 8.11
N LYS A 157 -12.89 -14.96 9.01
CA LYS A 157 -12.29 -15.55 10.21
C LYS A 157 -11.14 -16.51 9.89
N GLU A 158 -11.31 -17.32 8.85
CA GLU A 158 -10.36 -18.34 8.43
C GLU A 158 -9.43 -17.86 7.30
N ALA A 159 -9.65 -16.66 6.77
CA ALA A 159 -8.80 -16.10 5.73
C ALA A 159 -7.40 -15.78 6.31
N PRO A 160 -6.33 -15.98 5.52
CA PRO A 160 -4.98 -15.67 5.98
C PRO A 160 -4.83 -14.17 6.21
N TRP A 161 -4.07 -13.81 7.24
CA TRP A 161 -3.61 -12.43 7.42
C TRP A 161 -2.67 -12.03 6.28
N LYS A 162 -2.84 -10.81 5.78
CA LYS A 162 -2.00 -10.19 4.76
C LYS A 162 -1.58 -8.80 5.19
N VAL A 163 -0.32 -8.46 4.96
CA VAL A 163 0.22 -7.13 5.20
C VAL A 163 -0.26 -6.20 4.09
N ASN A 164 -0.99 -5.17 4.48
CA ASN A 164 -1.45 -4.12 3.59
C ASN A 164 -0.45 -2.96 3.48
N ARG A 165 0.32 -2.71 4.55
CA ARG A 165 1.26 -1.59 4.60
C ARG A 165 2.33 -1.80 5.66
N LEU A 166 3.57 -1.45 5.33
CA LEU A 166 4.68 -1.28 6.27
C LEU A 166 4.97 0.22 6.40
N THR A 167 4.83 0.75 7.61
CA THR A 167 5.12 2.15 7.93
C THR A 167 6.46 2.24 8.65
N PRO A 168 7.45 2.98 8.12
CA PRO A 168 8.73 3.16 8.79
C PRO A 168 8.60 3.99 10.08
N PRO A 169 9.59 3.90 10.98
CA PRO A 169 9.62 4.73 12.19
C PRO A 169 9.72 6.22 11.84
N SER A 170 9.09 7.06 12.67
CA SER A 170 9.28 8.51 12.62
C SER A 170 10.75 8.85 12.90
N SER A 171 11.31 9.74 12.09
CA SER A 171 12.68 10.27 12.24
C SER A 171 12.83 11.23 13.40
#